data_AF-A0A917FQJ1-F1
#
_entry.id   AF-A0A917FQJ1-F1
#
_cell.length_a   1.000
_cell.length_b   1.000
_cell.length_c   1.000
_cell.angle_alpha   90.00
_cell.angle_beta   90.00
_cell.angle_gamma   90.00
#
_symmetry.space_group_name_H-M   'P 1'
#
loop_
_entity.id
_entity.type
_entity.pdbx_description
1 polymer ?
#
loop_
_entity_poly.entity_id
_entity_poly.type
_entity_poly.pdbx_seq_one_letter_code
_entity_poly.pdbx_strand_id
1 'polypeptide(L)'
;MGDGNACDFSSMQAAIDSTLSNTIRMASDKAYLENITIAANHVSSSVVRNNAGHFSMSASIVQDDVDVSSEINSTSHSFECVIAHETDSFSAGGTVTVNNPQFINPTVNDFHLKPTSPAIDYCYDAEPLTVELGYDIDFENRNFDDPNVTDLHGQYDIGADEYRWDNDLIFMHGFEQE
;
A
#
# COMPACT_ATOMS: atom_id res chain seq x y z
N MET A 1 12.52 -17.44 29.76
CA MET A 1 11.23 -16.88 29.30
C MET A 1 11.47 -15.40 29.17
N GLY A 2 11.66 -14.92 27.94
CA GLY A 2 11.89 -13.50 27.64
C GLY A 2 10.63 -13.00 26.95
N ASP A 3 10.02 -12.00 27.57
CA ASP A 3 8.74 -11.42 27.17
C ASP A 3 8.85 -10.78 25.79
N GLY A 4 7.81 -11.00 24.99
CA GLY A 4 7.64 -10.42 23.66
C GLY A 4 7.58 -8.91 23.76
N ASN A 5 8.69 -8.25 23.45
CA ASN A 5 8.70 -6.84 23.15
C ASN A 5 7.86 -6.62 21.89
N ALA A 6 6.77 -5.87 22.04
CA ALA A 6 6.07 -5.26 20.93
C ALA A 6 7.09 -4.50 20.07
N CYS A 7 7.06 -4.74 18.76
CA CYS A 7 7.80 -3.92 17.82
C CYS A 7 7.22 -2.50 17.87
N ASP A 8 7.98 -1.55 18.40
CA ASP A 8 7.66 -0.13 18.31
C ASP A 8 7.98 0.35 16.89
N PHE A 9 6.94 0.48 16.09
CA PHE A 9 7.01 0.88 14.69
C PHE A 9 7.14 2.39 14.49
N SER A 10 7.35 3.19 15.55
CA SER A 10 7.63 4.63 15.44
C SER A 10 8.89 4.98 14.63
N SER A 11 9.69 3.96 14.27
CA SER A 11 10.85 4.06 13.38
C SER A 11 10.65 3.48 11.97
N MET A 12 9.45 2.98 11.61
CA MET A 12 9.18 2.41 10.28
C MET A 12 9.37 3.42 9.14
N GLN A 13 9.15 4.71 9.38
CA GLN A 13 9.42 5.76 8.38
C GLN A 13 10.89 5.78 7.93
N ALA A 14 11.83 5.39 8.81
CA ALA A 14 13.26 5.32 8.50
C ALA A 14 13.71 3.95 7.92
N ALA A 15 12.84 2.93 7.93
CA ALA A 15 13.12 1.61 7.37
C ALA A 15 12.58 1.45 5.93
N ILE A 16 11.55 2.21 5.56
CA ILE A 16 10.95 2.22 4.22
C ILE A 16 11.81 3.04 3.23
N ASP A 17 12.46 4.11 3.70
CA ASP A 17 13.39 4.93 2.89
C ASP A 17 14.80 4.30 2.79
N SER A 18 14.86 3.07 2.27
CA SER A 18 16.07 2.24 2.32
C SER A 18 16.98 2.45 1.09
N THR A 19 18.26 2.75 1.34
CA THR A 19 19.38 2.50 0.39
C THR A 19 19.81 1.03 0.38
N LEU A 20 18.99 0.12 0.93
CA LEU A 20 19.22 -1.32 0.98
C LEU A 20 18.61 -1.98 -0.26
N SER A 21 18.94 -3.25 -0.51
CA SER A 21 18.48 -3.91 -1.74
C SER A 21 16.97 -4.20 -1.77
N ASN A 22 16.26 -4.16 -0.64
CA ASN A 22 14.80 -4.41 -0.57
C ASN A 22 14.14 -3.54 0.51
N THR A 23 12.88 -3.12 0.28
CA THR A 23 12.08 -2.27 1.19
C THR A 23 11.57 -3.07 2.38
N ILE A 24 11.06 -4.28 2.14
CA ILE A 24 10.51 -5.16 3.18
C ILE A 24 11.19 -6.53 3.07
N ARG A 25 11.82 -6.97 4.17
CA ARG A 25 12.53 -8.26 4.23
C ARG A 25 11.97 -9.12 5.36
N MET A 26 11.61 -10.35 5.03
CA MET A 26 11.09 -11.32 6.00
C MET A 26 11.91 -12.60 5.96
N ALA A 27 12.26 -13.11 7.14
CA ALA A 27 13.01 -14.35 7.30
C ALA A 27 12.41 -15.19 8.43
N SER A 28 11.72 -16.29 8.07
CA SER A 28 11.14 -17.23 9.04
C SER A 28 10.09 -16.66 10.02
N ASP A 29 9.50 -15.51 9.68
CA ASP A 29 8.47 -14.80 10.46
C ASP A 29 7.25 -14.45 9.58
N LYS A 30 6.29 -13.71 10.15
CA LYS A 30 5.06 -13.28 9.49
C LYS A 30 5.03 -11.76 9.29
N ALA A 31 4.54 -11.30 8.15
CA ALA A 31 4.16 -9.91 7.94
C ALA A 31 2.84 -9.83 7.17
N TYR A 32 1.98 -8.95 7.64
CA TYR A 32 0.66 -8.64 7.08
C TYR A 32 0.63 -7.14 6.86
N LEU A 33 0.39 -6.73 5.62
CA LEU A 33 0.35 -5.33 5.22
C LEU A 33 -1.00 -5.07 4.57
N GLU A 34 -1.71 -4.10 5.09
CA GLU A 34 -3.06 -3.78 4.63
C GLU A 34 -3.15 -2.27 4.48
N ASN A 35 -3.77 -1.81 3.39
CA ASN A 35 -3.99 -0.38 3.15
C ASN A 35 -2.71 0.45 3.18
N ILE A 36 -1.67 -0.02 2.48
CA ILE A 36 -0.39 0.71 2.40
C ILE A 36 -0.09 1.15 0.97
N THR A 37 0.61 2.28 0.86
CA THR A 37 1.21 2.75 -0.38
C THR A 37 2.71 2.64 -0.27
N ILE A 38 3.32 1.81 -1.10
CA ILE A 38 4.76 1.72 -1.28
C ILE A 38 5.09 2.34 -2.63
N ALA A 39 5.68 3.54 -2.63
CA ALA A 39 6.00 4.25 -3.85
C ALA A 39 7.32 5.02 -3.74
N ALA A 40 7.96 5.24 -4.89
CA ALA A 40 9.17 6.07 -5.02
C ALA A 40 10.34 5.65 -4.11
N ASN A 41 10.53 4.35 -3.87
CA ASN A 41 11.69 3.89 -3.12
C ASN A 41 12.95 3.85 -4.03
N HIS A 42 14.12 3.71 -3.40
CA HIS A 42 15.41 3.61 -4.10
C HIS A 42 16.05 2.22 -3.92
N VAL A 43 15.22 1.18 -3.97
CA VAL A 43 15.68 -0.20 -3.83
C VAL A 43 16.25 -0.75 -5.14
N SER A 44 17.13 -1.74 -5.02
CA SER A 44 17.91 -2.24 -6.17
C SER A 44 17.64 -3.70 -6.54
N SER A 45 16.69 -4.38 -5.89
CA SER A 45 16.40 -5.80 -6.13
C SER A 45 14.91 -6.07 -6.22
N SER A 46 14.19 -5.97 -5.10
CA SER A 46 12.73 -6.12 -5.09
C SER A 46 12.13 -5.35 -3.93
N VAL A 47 10.88 -4.91 -4.06
CA VAL A 47 10.19 -4.18 -2.97
C VAL A 47 10.01 -5.09 -1.76
N VAL A 48 9.41 -6.25 -1.95
CA VAL A 48 9.20 -7.27 -0.93
C VAL A 48 10.08 -8.47 -1.19
N ARG A 49 10.72 -8.99 -0.14
CA ARG A 49 11.45 -10.26 -0.18
C ARG A 49 11.04 -11.17 0.96
N ASN A 50 10.45 -12.31 0.61
CA ASN A 50 10.01 -13.33 1.56
C ASN A 50 10.92 -14.57 1.49
N ASN A 51 11.69 -14.81 2.55
CA ASN A 51 12.56 -15.97 2.68
C ASN A 51 12.09 -16.87 3.82
N ALA A 52 11.52 -18.03 3.49
CA ALA A 52 11.01 -18.99 4.46
C ALA A 52 9.98 -18.44 5.46
N GLY A 53 9.29 -17.34 5.15
CA GLY A 53 8.28 -16.71 6.00
C GLY A 53 6.85 -16.78 5.44
N HIS A 54 5.94 -16.09 6.11
CA HIS A 54 4.54 -15.90 5.71
C HIS A 54 4.27 -14.44 5.39
N PHE A 55 4.02 -14.10 4.14
CA PHE A 55 3.69 -12.76 3.70
C PHE A 55 2.27 -12.67 3.17
N SER A 56 1.55 -11.61 3.56
CA SER A 56 0.31 -11.21 2.93
C SER A 56 0.28 -9.69 2.78
N MET A 57 -0.13 -9.23 1.61
CA MET A 57 -0.45 -7.84 1.33
C MET A 57 -1.87 -7.74 0.79
N SER A 58 -2.70 -6.87 1.36
CA SER A 58 -4.06 -6.61 0.88
C SER A 58 -4.33 -5.12 0.69
N ALA A 59 -5.24 -4.79 -0.24
CA ALA A 59 -5.75 -3.44 -0.46
C ALA A 59 -4.63 -2.37 -0.52
N SER A 60 -3.57 -2.64 -1.29
CA SER A 60 -2.33 -1.87 -1.23
C SER A 60 -1.86 -1.44 -2.61
N ILE A 61 -1.07 -0.37 -2.65
CA ILE A 61 -0.43 0.12 -3.88
C ILE A 61 1.07 -0.12 -3.79
N VAL A 62 1.66 -0.66 -4.86
CA VAL A 62 3.13 -0.80 -4.99
C VAL A 62 3.63 -0.26 -6.33
N GLN A 63 4.23 0.92 -6.34
CA GLN A 63 4.78 1.58 -7.52
C GLN A 63 6.27 1.82 -7.37
N ASP A 64 7.08 1.04 -8.08
CA ASP A 64 8.54 1.09 -7.99
C ASP A 64 9.16 0.77 -9.35
N ASP A 65 10.49 0.90 -9.47
CA ASP A 65 11.24 0.63 -10.70
C ASP A 65 11.89 -0.78 -10.70
N VAL A 66 11.67 -1.56 -9.64
CA VAL A 66 12.16 -2.95 -9.49
C VAL A 66 11.01 -3.91 -9.24
N ASP A 67 11.24 -5.20 -9.46
CA ASP A 67 10.29 -6.28 -9.14
C ASP A 67 9.59 -6.06 -7.80
N VAL A 68 8.26 -6.17 -7.76
CA VAL A 68 7.51 -6.01 -6.51
C VAL A 68 7.83 -7.12 -5.52
N SER A 69 7.92 -8.36 -5.98
CA SER A 69 8.05 -9.53 -5.13
C SER A 69 9.27 -10.41 -5.45
N SER A 70 9.81 -11.05 -4.42
CA SER A 70 10.86 -12.06 -4.52
C SER A 70 10.69 -13.12 -3.42
N GLU A 71 10.74 -14.38 -3.81
CA GLU A 71 10.48 -15.51 -2.93
C GLU A 71 11.65 -16.50 -2.86
N ILE A 72 11.96 -16.95 -1.65
CA ILE A 72 12.93 -18.04 -1.42
C ILE A 72 12.37 -18.99 -0.37
N ASN A 73 11.96 -20.19 -0.80
CA ASN A 73 11.38 -21.21 0.08
C ASN A 73 10.27 -20.66 0.99
N SER A 74 9.50 -19.68 0.53
CA SER A 74 8.41 -19.05 1.30
C SER A 74 7.43 -20.11 1.82
N THR A 75 6.90 -19.90 3.02
CA THR A 75 5.84 -20.77 3.57
C THR A 75 4.47 -20.33 3.09
N SER A 76 4.22 -19.03 2.98
CA SER A 76 3.11 -18.46 2.21
C SER A 76 3.48 -17.09 1.66
N HIS A 77 2.88 -16.72 0.54
CA HIS A 77 3.06 -15.43 -0.10
C HIS A 77 1.77 -15.10 -0.87
N SER A 78 1.08 -14.04 -0.47
CA SER A 78 -0.20 -13.66 -1.07
C SER A 78 -0.32 -12.15 -1.25
N PHE A 79 -0.96 -11.78 -2.34
CA PHE A 79 -1.37 -10.42 -2.64
C PHE A 79 -2.85 -10.42 -2.98
N GLU A 80 -3.58 -9.42 -2.53
CA GLU A 80 -5.00 -9.28 -2.82
C GLU A 80 -5.36 -7.79 -2.92
N CYS A 81 -6.15 -7.40 -3.91
CA CYS A 81 -6.46 -6.02 -4.23
C CYS A 81 -5.20 -5.13 -4.26
N VAL A 82 -4.24 -5.50 -5.10
CA VAL A 82 -3.01 -4.75 -5.25
C VAL A 82 -2.95 -4.09 -6.61
N ILE A 83 -2.75 -2.77 -6.65
CA ILE A 83 -2.31 -2.10 -7.87
C ILE A 83 -0.78 -2.00 -7.85
N ALA A 84 -0.16 -2.59 -8.87
CA ALA A 84 1.27 -2.64 -9.04
C ALA A 84 1.70 -2.10 -10.42
N HIS A 85 3.00 -1.85 -10.60
CA HIS A 85 3.56 -1.49 -11.91
C HIS A 85 3.82 -2.70 -12.81
N GLU A 86 3.79 -3.92 -12.25
CA GLU A 86 4.04 -5.19 -12.95
C GLU A 86 3.31 -6.34 -12.27
N THR A 87 3.25 -7.50 -12.94
CA THR A 87 2.70 -8.76 -12.41
C THR A 87 3.62 -9.97 -12.63
N ASP A 88 4.77 -9.76 -13.26
CA ASP A 88 5.74 -10.80 -13.62
C ASP A 88 6.44 -11.40 -12.39
N SER A 89 6.63 -10.61 -11.34
CA SER A 89 7.28 -11.05 -10.09
C SER A 89 6.32 -11.75 -9.12
N PHE A 90 5.02 -11.78 -9.43
CA PHE A 90 4.00 -12.34 -8.57
C PHE A 90 3.80 -13.83 -8.85
N SER A 91 3.67 -14.62 -7.78
CA SER A 91 3.18 -16.00 -7.90
C SER A 91 1.71 -16.00 -8.34
N ALA A 92 1.28 -17.01 -9.09
CA ALA A 92 -0.12 -17.14 -9.50
C ALA A 92 -1.08 -17.19 -8.30
N GLY A 93 -2.07 -16.29 -8.29
CA GLY A 93 -3.07 -16.18 -7.23
C GLY A 93 -3.27 -14.72 -6.81
N GLY A 94 -4.48 -14.38 -6.34
CA GLY A 94 -4.81 -13.03 -5.88
C GLY A 94 -5.29 -12.06 -6.96
N THR A 95 -5.80 -10.90 -6.53
CA THR A 95 -6.19 -9.78 -7.42
C THR A 95 -5.10 -8.71 -7.48
N VAL A 96 -4.15 -8.90 -8.40
CA VAL A 96 -3.11 -7.91 -8.71
C VAL A 96 -3.40 -7.30 -10.09
N THR A 97 -3.49 -5.98 -10.16
CA THR A 97 -3.75 -5.25 -11.40
C THR A 97 -2.58 -4.33 -11.72
N VAL A 98 -2.12 -4.39 -12.98
CA VAL A 98 -1.13 -3.43 -13.49
C VAL A 98 -1.85 -2.15 -13.90
N ASN A 99 -1.69 -1.09 -13.12
CA ASN A 99 -2.25 0.23 -13.43
C ASN A 99 -1.45 1.36 -12.77
N ASN A 100 -1.66 2.59 -13.25
CA ASN A 100 -1.11 3.80 -12.63
C ASN A 100 -2.09 4.30 -11.56
N PRO A 101 -1.70 4.38 -10.27
CA PRO A 101 -2.57 4.89 -9.19
C PRO A 101 -2.86 6.39 -9.26
N GLN A 102 -2.22 7.12 -10.17
CA GLN A 102 -2.46 8.54 -10.41
C GLN A 102 -2.32 9.42 -9.15
N PHE A 103 -1.16 9.33 -8.48
CA PHE A 103 -0.84 10.23 -7.37
C PHE A 103 -0.84 11.72 -7.80
N ILE A 104 -1.22 12.60 -6.88
CA ILE A 104 -1.25 14.07 -7.08
C ILE A 104 0.13 14.58 -7.50
N ASN A 105 1.15 14.39 -6.68
CA ASN A 105 2.52 14.80 -7.01
C ASN A 105 3.59 13.93 -6.31
N PRO A 106 3.91 12.75 -6.86
CA PRO A 106 4.88 11.84 -6.24
C PRO A 106 6.31 12.41 -6.20
N THR A 107 6.63 13.44 -6.99
CA THR A 107 7.97 14.06 -6.99
C THR A 107 8.28 14.90 -5.75
N VAL A 108 7.25 15.29 -5.00
CA VAL A 108 7.35 16.00 -3.72
C VAL A 108 6.81 15.16 -2.55
N ASN A 109 6.71 13.84 -2.74
CA ASN A 109 6.16 12.87 -1.79
C ASN A 109 4.67 13.08 -1.45
N ASP A 110 3.90 13.65 -2.38
CA ASP A 110 2.45 13.72 -2.29
C ASP A 110 1.82 12.54 -3.04
N PHE A 111 1.46 11.53 -2.26
CA PHE A 111 0.91 10.25 -2.73
C PHE A 111 -0.61 10.15 -2.55
N HIS A 112 -1.30 11.26 -2.31
CA HIS A 112 -2.76 11.27 -2.34
C HIS A 112 -3.28 10.96 -3.74
N LEU A 113 -4.44 10.33 -3.83
CA LEU A 113 -5.05 9.89 -5.07
C LEU A 113 -5.66 11.07 -5.83
N LYS A 114 -5.49 11.10 -7.16
CA LYS A 114 -6.29 11.99 -8.00
C LYS A 114 -7.73 11.47 -8.08
N PRO A 115 -8.72 12.36 -8.32
CA PRO A 115 -10.13 11.97 -8.54
C PRO A 115 -10.37 10.97 -9.69
N THR A 116 -9.39 10.79 -10.58
CA THR A 116 -9.46 9.86 -11.72
C THR A 116 -8.71 8.56 -11.47
N SER A 117 -8.19 8.37 -10.25
CA SER A 117 -7.38 7.23 -9.89
C SER A 117 -8.17 5.92 -10.04
N PRO A 118 -7.57 4.88 -10.63
CA PRO A 118 -8.17 3.54 -10.64
C PRO A 118 -8.10 2.83 -9.28
N ALA A 119 -7.48 3.44 -8.28
CA ALA A 119 -7.41 2.93 -6.92
C ALA A 119 -8.64 3.30 -6.07
N ILE A 120 -9.46 4.24 -6.55
CA ILE A 120 -10.71 4.65 -5.89
C ILE A 120 -11.78 3.58 -6.10
N ASP A 121 -12.52 3.24 -5.05
CA ASP A 121 -13.57 2.22 -5.02
C ASP A 121 -13.15 0.93 -5.75
N TYR A 122 -11.95 0.47 -5.42
CA TYR A 122 -11.34 -0.65 -6.09
C TYR A 122 -11.61 -1.96 -5.37
N CYS A 123 -11.48 -2.02 -4.04
CA CYS A 123 -11.46 -3.28 -3.28
C CYS A 123 -12.72 -3.51 -2.44
N TYR A 124 -12.99 -4.78 -2.15
CA TYR A 124 -13.98 -5.16 -1.15
C TYR A 124 -13.43 -4.93 0.27
N ASP A 125 -14.34 -4.93 1.26
CA ASP A 125 -14.05 -4.74 2.68
C ASP A 125 -12.87 -5.61 3.15
N ALA A 126 -11.73 -4.97 3.39
CA ALA A 126 -10.54 -5.59 3.94
C ALA A 126 -10.68 -5.65 5.47
N GLU A 127 -11.49 -6.62 5.94
CA GLU A 127 -11.73 -6.94 7.37
C GLU A 127 -12.38 -5.79 8.19
N PRO A 128 -13.10 -6.09 9.28
CA PRO A 128 -13.76 -5.06 10.08
C PRO A 128 -12.71 -4.10 10.64
N LEU A 129 -12.72 -2.88 10.10
CA LEU A 129 -11.90 -1.76 10.53
C LEU A 129 -11.94 -1.65 12.06
N THR A 130 -10.85 -2.06 12.72
CA THR A 130 -10.63 -1.70 14.12
C THR A 130 -10.47 -0.18 14.19
N VAL A 131 -10.65 0.43 15.36
CA VAL A 131 -10.49 1.89 15.52
C VAL A 131 -9.10 2.37 15.06
N GLU A 132 -8.11 1.49 15.01
CA GLU A 132 -6.74 1.76 14.53
C GLU A 132 -6.56 1.59 13.01
N LEU A 133 -7.39 0.77 12.35
CA LEU A 133 -7.34 0.54 10.90
C LEU A 133 -8.41 1.31 10.13
N GLY A 134 -9.39 1.88 10.83
CA GLY A 134 -10.51 2.61 10.23
C GLY A 134 -10.18 3.98 9.68
N TYR A 135 -8.92 4.41 9.80
CA TYR A 135 -8.47 5.70 9.30
C TYR A 135 -7.35 5.56 8.27
N ASP A 136 -7.29 6.50 7.34
CA ASP A 136 -6.21 6.65 6.37
C ASP A 136 -5.07 7.55 6.92
N ILE A 137 -4.17 7.99 6.03
CA ILE A 137 -3.02 8.83 6.37
C ILE A 137 -3.40 10.23 6.88
N ASP A 138 -4.60 10.73 6.56
CA ASP A 138 -5.10 12.04 6.94
C ASP A 138 -6.09 11.99 8.12
N PHE A 139 -6.20 10.81 8.75
CA PHE A 139 -7.14 10.50 9.83
C PHE A 139 -8.61 10.61 9.40
N GLU A 140 -8.89 10.32 8.14
CA GLU A 140 -10.24 10.24 7.58
C GLU A 140 -10.76 8.83 7.67
N ASN A 141 -12.08 8.67 7.88
CA ASN A 141 -12.65 7.32 7.91
C ASN A 141 -12.49 6.70 6.52
N ARG A 142 -11.92 5.50 6.49
CA ARG A 142 -11.99 4.61 5.33
C ARG A 142 -13.44 4.24 5.04
N ASN A 143 -13.67 3.63 3.87
CA ASN A 143 -14.98 3.16 3.41
C ASN A 143 -15.86 4.30 2.86
N PHE A 144 -15.27 5.23 2.13
CA PHE A 144 -15.97 6.30 1.45
C PHE A 144 -16.26 5.91 0.00
N ASP A 145 -17.47 5.41 -0.21
CA ASP A 145 -18.03 5.14 -1.54
C ASP A 145 -18.21 6.46 -2.34
N ASP A 146 -17.41 6.67 -3.39
CA ASP A 146 -17.60 7.80 -4.31
C ASP A 146 -18.75 7.48 -5.29
N PRO A 147 -19.88 8.21 -5.21
CA PRO A 147 -21.04 7.94 -6.06
C PRO A 147 -20.79 8.15 -7.57
N ASN A 148 -19.63 8.70 -7.96
CA ASN A 148 -19.24 8.93 -9.34
C ASN A 148 -18.24 7.89 -9.87
N VAL A 149 -17.71 7.03 -9.01
CA VAL A 149 -16.86 5.91 -9.39
C VAL A 149 -17.72 4.64 -9.38
N THR A 150 -17.33 3.64 -10.17
CA THR A 150 -18.02 2.34 -10.18
C THR A 150 -17.14 1.35 -9.45
N ASP A 151 -17.67 0.77 -8.38
CA ASP A 151 -17.01 -0.28 -7.62
C ASP A 151 -16.57 -1.41 -8.56
N LEU A 152 -15.26 -1.60 -8.70
CA LEU A 152 -14.75 -2.70 -9.49
C LEU A 152 -14.82 -4.01 -8.69
N HIS A 153 -14.29 -3.98 -7.47
CA HIS A 153 -14.38 -5.10 -6.53
C HIS A 153 -15.05 -4.71 -5.20
N GLY A 154 -15.19 -3.41 -4.88
CA GLY A 154 -15.97 -2.87 -3.77
C GLY A 154 -15.69 -1.38 -3.54
N GLN A 155 -16.32 -0.81 -2.52
CA GLN A 155 -16.34 0.63 -2.20
C GLN A 155 -15.15 1.15 -1.38
N TYR A 156 -14.04 0.41 -1.35
CA TYR A 156 -12.84 0.80 -0.61
C TYR A 156 -11.74 1.20 -1.58
N ASP A 157 -11.11 2.32 -1.25
CA ASP A 157 -9.89 2.73 -1.88
C ASP A 157 -8.74 1.82 -1.45
N ILE A 158 -7.85 1.52 -2.38
CA ILE A 158 -6.65 0.76 -2.05
C ILE A 158 -5.48 1.70 -1.80
N GLY A 159 -4.61 1.28 -0.89
CA GLY A 159 -3.46 2.05 -0.46
C GLY A 159 -3.69 2.83 0.82
N ALA A 160 -2.74 3.70 1.13
CA ALA A 160 -2.69 4.42 2.39
C ALA A 160 -3.71 5.57 2.49
N ASP A 161 -4.25 6.01 1.36
CA ASP A 161 -5.10 7.19 1.20
C ASP A 161 -6.52 6.78 0.80
N GLU A 162 -7.53 7.43 1.37
CA GLU A 162 -8.94 7.31 0.95
C GLU A 162 -9.33 8.64 0.27
N TYR A 163 -9.67 8.61 -1.01
CA TYR A 163 -9.99 9.83 -1.74
C TYR A 163 -11.27 10.49 -1.20
N ARG A 164 -11.20 11.79 -0.88
CA ARG A 164 -12.31 12.58 -0.37
C ARG A 164 -12.53 13.84 -1.20
N TRP A 165 -13.56 13.84 -2.06
CA TRP A 165 -13.93 15.04 -2.80
C TRP A 165 -14.32 16.22 -1.90
N ASP A 166 -14.74 15.95 -0.66
CA ASP A 166 -15.18 16.96 0.33
C ASP A 166 -14.04 17.55 1.16
N ASN A 167 -12.84 16.97 1.14
CA ASN A 167 -11.67 17.46 1.89
C ASN A 167 -10.44 17.77 1.00
N ASP A 168 -10.23 17.00 -0.07
CA ASP A 168 -9.00 17.09 -0.87
C ASP A 168 -8.97 18.27 -1.86
N LEU A 169 -10.12 18.80 -2.29
CA LEU A 169 -10.14 19.84 -3.32
C LEU A 169 -9.62 21.20 -2.85
N ILE A 170 -9.68 21.49 -1.55
CA ILE A 170 -9.34 22.81 -0.99
C ILE A 170 -7.91 22.84 -0.45
N PHE A 171 -7.33 21.66 -0.14
CA PHE A 171 -5.98 21.51 0.39
C PHE A 171 -5.04 20.65 -0.47
N MET A 172 -5.44 20.23 -1.68
CA MET A 172 -4.64 19.46 -2.65
C MET A 172 -3.23 20.02 -2.95
N HIS A 173 -2.99 21.28 -2.63
CA HIS A 173 -1.73 21.98 -2.88
C HIS A 173 -1.13 22.60 -1.60
N GLY A 174 -1.65 22.25 -0.43
CA GLY A 174 -1.28 22.88 0.83
C GLY A 174 -1.53 24.40 0.86
N PHE A 175 -0.83 25.10 1.77
CA PHE A 175 -0.86 26.58 1.88
C PHE A 175 0.31 27.26 1.14
N GLU A 176 1.10 26.52 0.38
CA GLU A 176 2.27 27.03 -0.33
C GLU A 176 1.80 27.91 -1.52
N GLN A 177 1.47 29.17 -1.23
CA GLN A 177 1.32 30.23 -2.23
C GLN A 177 2.70 30.88 -2.47
N GLU A 178 3.19 30.71 -3.70
CA GLU A 178 4.35 31.33 -4.38
C GLU A 178 5.77 30.99 -3.89
#